data_AF-A0A955G5F7-F1
#
_entry.id   AF-A0A955G5F7-F1
#
_cell.length_a   1.000
_cell.length_b   1.000
_cell.length_c   1.000
_cell.angle_alpha   90.00
_cell.angle_beta   90.00
_cell.angle_gamma   90.00
#
_symmetry.space_group_name_H-M   'P 1'
#
loop_
_entity.id
_entity.type
_entity.pdbx_description
1 polymer ?
#
loop_
_entity_poly.entity_id
_entity_poly.type
_entity_poly.pdbx_seq_one_letter_code
_entity_poly.pdbx_strand_id
1 'polypeptide(L)'
;MDLNINLHSLRAHKARLSVHTTTLLINLFRVLSVALIVGGFGLVLIDMAIGWFVASLAALPVMFVEWYHGELKHLPADKNQSDIGSVLEVSVLGRIKKNISAHDLVSIICHTNGGLFFGARFGLTPNTLQSMSEGVDIDINRIWQQASDVKESCRLEQITPG
;
A
#
# COMPACT_ATOMS: atom_id res chain seq x y z
N MET A 1 -19.57 -11.05 -9.43
CA MET A 1 -18.68 -10.07 -8.78
C MET A 1 -19.35 -8.72 -8.93
N ASP A 2 -19.62 -8.01 -7.84
CA ASP A 2 -20.21 -6.67 -7.94
C ASP A 2 -19.08 -5.68 -8.27
N LEU A 3 -19.25 -4.91 -9.34
CA LEU A 3 -18.27 -3.93 -9.84
C LEU A 3 -18.15 -2.67 -8.96
N ASN A 4 -18.83 -2.64 -7.82
CA ASN A 4 -18.94 -1.46 -6.98
C ASN A 4 -17.90 -1.47 -5.87
N ILE A 5 -16.88 -0.63 -6.00
CA ILE A 5 -15.78 -0.49 -5.03
C ILE A 5 -16.29 0.14 -3.72
N ASN A 6 -16.34 -0.65 -2.66
CA ASN A 6 -16.65 -0.20 -1.31
C ASN A 6 -15.43 0.49 -0.67
N LEU A 7 -15.37 1.81 -0.87
CA LEU A 7 -14.35 2.70 -0.31
C LEU A 7 -14.47 2.95 1.19
N HIS A 8 -15.54 2.45 1.84
CA HIS A 8 -15.77 2.59 3.28
C HIS A 8 -15.36 1.36 4.08
N SER A 9 -14.89 0.29 3.42
CA SER A 9 -14.37 -0.88 4.11
C SER A 9 -13.17 -0.53 5.00
N LEU A 10 -13.04 -1.22 6.15
CA LEU A 10 -11.88 -1.13 7.05
C LEU A 10 -10.56 -1.31 6.29
N ARG A 11 -10.58 -2.16 5.26
CA ARG A 11 -9.45 -2.41 4.37
C ARG A 11 -9.08 -1.19 3.52
N ALA A 12 -10.05 -0.51 2.92
CA ALA A 12 -9.79 0.72 2.15
C ALA A 12 -9.20 1.82 3.04
N HIS A 13 -9.64 1.92 4.30
CA HIS A 13 -9.09 2.86 5.26
C HIS A 13 -7.63 2.53 5.64
N LYS A 14 -7.35 1.26 5.95
CA LYS A 14 -5.98 0.77 6.20
C LYS A 14 -5.07 0.93 4.98
N ALA A 15 -5.59 0.72 3.76
CA ALA A 15 -4.82 0.90 2.52
C ALA A 15 -4.43 2.36 2.28
N ARG A 16 -5.33 3.31 2.53
CA ARG A 16 -5.01 4.75 2.46
C ARG A 16 -3.93 5.15 3.47
N LEU A 17 -4.05 4.66 4.70
CA LEU A 17 -3.03 4.83 5.73
C LEU A 17 -1.68 4.24 5.32
N SER A 18 -1.67 3.04 4.75
CA SER A 18 -0.44 2.41 4.25
C SER A 18 0.22 3.20 3.12
N VAL A 19 -0.56 3.80 2.21
CA VAL A 19 -0.01 4.63 1.12
C VAL A 19 0.57 5.94 1.65
N HIS A 20 -0.04 6.54 2.66
CA HIS A 20 0.45 7.78 3.28
C HIS A 20 1.63 7.54 4.23
N THR A 21 1.76 6.32 4.76
CA THR A 21 2.87 5.92 5.63
C THR A 21 4.08 5.58 4.78
N THR A 22 4.90 6.58 4.51
CA THR A 22 6.13 6.46 3.72
C THR A 22 7.15 5.56 4.41
N THR A 23 7.84 4.71 3.65
CA THR A 23 8.97 3.87 4.10
C THR A 23 10.02 4.63 4.91
N LEU A 24 10.21 5.92 4.60
CA LEU A 24 11.09 6.84 5.33
C LEU A 24 10.66 7.06 6.79
N LEU A 25 9.36 7.21 7.05
CA LEU A 25 8.84 7.39 8.40
C LEU A 25 9.06 6.12 9.23
N ILE A 26 8.77 4.94 8.69
CA ILE A 26 9.02 3.67 9.38
C ILE A 26 10.52 3.48 9.65
N ASN A 27 11.38 3.82 8.70
CA ASN A 27 12.82 3.78 8.90
C ASN A 27 13.28 4.76 9.98
N LEU A 28 12.71 5.97 10.05
CA LEU A 28 12.99 6.93 11.12
C LEU A 28 12.59 6.38 12.48
N PHE A 29 11.39 5.81 12.61
CA PHE A 29 10.93 5.16 13.84
C PHE A 29 11.81 3.97 14.24
N ARG A 30 12.32 3.19 13.27
CA ARG A 30 13.28 2.11 13.52
C ARG A 30 14.61 2.65 14.05
N VAL A 31 15.18 3.68 13.42
CA VAL A 31 16.43 4.30 13.88
C VAL A 31 16.26 4.92 15.26
N LEU A 32 15.14 5.61 15.49
CA LEU A 32 14.80 6.18 16.79
C LEU A 32 14.72 5.09 17.86
N SER A 33 14.05 3.97 17.58
CA SER A 33 13.96 2.83 18.50
C SER A 33 15.34 2.32 18.90
N VAL A 34 16.23 2.10 17.92
CA VAL A 34 17.61 1.64 18.18
C VAL A 34 18.38 2.68 18.99
N ALA A 35 18.24 3.97 18.67
CA ALA A 35 18.89 5.06 19.39
C ALA A 35 18.43 5.15 20.86
N LEU A 36 17.13 4.98 21.15
CA LEU A 36 16.61 4.96 22.52
C LEU A 36 17.08 3.73 23.30
N ILE A 37 17.17 2.56 22.66
CA ILE A 37 17.68 1.35 23.32
C ILE A 37 19.16 1.53 23.64
N VAL A 38 19.98 1.85 22.64
CA VAL A 38 21.44 2.03 22.82
C VAL A 38 21.75 3.17 23.79
N GLY A 39 21.05 4.31 23.64
CA GLY A 39 21.17 5.45 24.55
C GLY A 39 20.73 5.10 25.97
N GLY A 40 19.58 4.45 26.14
CA GLY A 40 19.06 4.04 27.44
C GLY A 40 20.02 3.09 28.17
N PHE A 41 20.50 2.05 27.49
CA PHE A 41 21.53 1.16 28.05
C PHE A 41 22.86 1.88 28.33
N GLY A 42 23.26 2.82 27.47
CA GLY A 42 24.44 3.65 27.70
C GLY A 42 24.37 4.47 28.98
N LEU A 43 23.19 5.04 29.30
CA LEU A 43 22.98 5.76 30.57
C LEU A 43 23.03 4.83 31.79
N VAL A 44 22.53 3.61 31.67
CA VAL A 44 22.61 2.61 32.76
C VAL A 44 24.07 2.28 33.10
N LEU A 45 24.97 2.24 32.10
CA LEU A 45 26.40 2.01 32.32
C LEU A 45 27.12 3.15 33.05
N ILE A 46 26.53 4.34 33.10
CA ILE A 46 27.05 5.52 33.83
C ILE A 46 26.31 5.65 35.18
N ASP A 47 25.73 4.56 35.69
CA ASP A 47 24.94 4.49 36.94
C ASP A 47 23.73 5.44 36.99
N MET A 48 23.26 5.93 35.83
CA MET A 48 22.04 6.73 35.76
C MET A 48 20.82 5.83 35.63
N ALA A 49 20.07 5.70 36.73
CA ALA A 49 18.81 4.94 36.78
C ALA A 49 17.76 5.40 35.74
N ILE A 50 17.87 6.64 35.26
CA ILE A 50 17.01 7.21 34.21
C ILE A 50 17.15 6.46 32.87
N GLY A 51 18.27 5.75 32.65
CA GLY A 51 18.50 4.96 31.44
C GLY A 51 17.47 3.85 31.23
N TRP A 52 16.94 3.26 32.30
CA TRP A 52 15.86 2.27 32.22
C TRP A 52 14.55 2.87 31.69
N PHE A 53 14.23 4.10 32.10
CA PHE A 53 13.06 4.81 31.59
C PHE A 53 13.21 5.09 30.09
N VAL A 54 14.37 5.59 29.67
CA VAL A 54 14.69 5.86 28.25
C VAL A 54 14.63 4.58 27.41
N ALA A 55 15.18 3.46 27.91
CA ALA A 55 15.10 2.18 27.22
C ALA A 55 13.66 1.67 27.09
N SER A 56 12.84 1.84 28.14
CA SER A 56 11.44 1.43 28.12
C SER A 56 10.58 2.25 27.15
N LEU A 57 10.92 3.53 26.95
CA LEU A 57 10.25 4.41 26.00
C LEU A 57 10.41 3.96 24.53
N ALA A 58 11.45 3.16 24.23
CA ALA A 58 11.64 2.56 22.91
C ALA A 58 10.55 1.52 22.54
N ALA A 59 9.76 1.02 23.50
CA ALA A 59 8.70 0.07 23.22
C ALA A 59 7.60 0.65 22.30
N LEU A 60 7.27 1.94 22.45
CA LEU A 60 6.27 2.63 21.64
C LEU A 60 6.63 2.66 20.14
N PRO A 61 7.81 3.17 19.74
CA PRO A 61 8.17 3.18 18.33
C PRO A 61 8.37 1.78 17.74
N VAL A 62 8.86 0.80 18.54
CA VAL A 62 8.97 -0.60 18.09
C VAL A 62 7.60 -1.20 17.78
N MET A 63 6.62 -0.99 18.67
CA MET A 63 5.25 -1.48 18.45
C MET A 63 4.63 -0.90 17.17
N PHE A 64 4.87 0.37 16.86
CA PHE A 64 4.37 1.00 15.64
C PHE A 64 5.01 0.42 14.37
N VAL A 65 6.32 0.15 14.39
CA VAL A 65 7.03 -0.47 13.26
C VAL A 65 6.53 -1.89 13.00
N GLU A 66 6.35 -2.69 14.05
CA GLU A 66 5.81 -4.05 13.92
C GLU A 66 4.37 -4.06 13.42
N TRP A 67 3.51 -3.18 13.95
CA TRP A 67 2.15 -3.05 13.45
C TRP A 67 2.12 -2.67 11.96
N TYR A 68 3.00 -1.78 11.51
CA TYR A 68 3.12 -1.45 10.09
C TYR A 68 3.52 -2.66 9.25
N HIS A 69 4.53 -3.42 9.68
CA HIS A 69 5.03 -4.58 8.96
C HIS A 69 4.03 -5.74 8.91
N GLY A 70 3.30 -5.97 10.00
CA GLY A 70 2.32 -7.05 10.14
C GLY A 70 0.98 -6.76 9.46
N GLU A 71 0.38 -5.58 9.69
CA GLU A 71 -1.00 -5.32 9.25
C GLU A 71 -1.12 -4.37 8.05
N LEU A 72 -0.20 -3.44 7.87
CA LEU A 72 -0.34 -2.37 6.86
C LEU A 72 0.40 -2.67 5.56
N LYS A 73 1.58 -3.31 5.64
CA LYS A 73 2.39 -3.61 4.46
C LYS A 73 1.83 -4.74 3.60
N HIS A 74 1.20 -5.74 4.21
CA HIS A 74 0.64 -6.89 3.53
C HIS A 74 -0.81 -7.08 3.97
N LEU A 75 -1.75 -6.29 3.46
CA LEU A 75 -3.16 -6.58 3.70
C LEU A 75 -3.55 -7.80 2.85
N PRO A 76 -3.96 -8.92 3.48
CA PRO A 76 -4.40 -10.09 2.74
C PRO A 76 -5.68 -9.78 1.95
N ALA A 77 -5.87 -10.51 0.85
CA ALA A 77 -7.09 -10.42 0.06
C ALA A 77 -8.25 -10.95 0.91
N ASP A 78 -9.38 -10.24 0.98
CA ASP A 78 -10.53 -10.74 1.71
C ASP A 78 -11.32 -11.59 0.71
N LYS A 79 -11.11 -12.90 0.77
CA LYS A 79 -11.73 -13.87 -0.13
C LYS A 79 -13.25 -13.94 0.04
N ASN A 80 -13.82 -13.37 1.10
CA ASN A 80 -15.24 -13.48 1.43
C ASN A 80 -16.09 -12.28 0.99
N GLN A 81 -15.49 -11.20 0.49
CA GLN A 81 -16.24 -10.03 0.01
C GLN A 81 -16.31 -10.01 -1.52
N SER A 82 -17.52 -9.98 -2.07
CA SER A 82 -17.86 -10.04 -3.50
C SER A 82 -17.46 -8.81 -4.34
N ASP A 83 -16.75 -7.87 -3.72
CA ASP A 83 -16.41 -6.55 -4.24
C ASP A 83 -14.97 -6.53 -4.80
N ILE A 84 -14.76 -5.83 -5.91
CA ILE A 84 -13.44 -5.62 -6.53
C ILE A 84 -12.46 -4.96 -5.56
N GLY A 85 -12.94 -4.09 -4.66
CA GLY A 85 -12.13 -3.48 -3.61
C GLY A 85 -11.52 -4.48 -2.61
N SER A 86 -12.08 -5.69 -2.50
CA SER A 86 -11.59 -6.76 -1.61
C SER A 86 -10.47 -7.60 -2.23
N VAL A 87 -10.19 -7.41 -3.52
CA VAL A 87 -9.19 -8.22 -4.25
C VAL A 87 -8.05 -7.34 -4.77
N LEU A 88 -8.24 -6.03 -4.81
CA LEU A 88 -7.23 -5.09 -5.27
C LEU A 88 -5.99 -5.02 -4.36
N GLU A 89 -4.82 -4.83 -4.99
CA GLU A 89 -3.58 -4.52 -4.27
C GLU A 89 -3.71 -3.21 -3.48
N VAL A 90 -3.11 -3.19 -2.29
CA VAL A 90 -3.11 -2.05 -1.34
C VAL A 90 -2.64 -0.74 -1.98
N SER A 91 -1.62 -0.80 -2.86
CA SER A 91 -1.03 0.38 -3.50
C SER A 91 -2.00 1.08 -4.45
N VAL A 92 -2.87 0.33 -5.11
CA VAL A 92 -3.92 0.83 -6.00
C VAL A 92 -5.15 1.21 -5.18
N LEU A 93 -5.62 0.33 -4.28
CA LEU A 93 -6.80 0.56 -3.43
C LEU A 93 -6.67 1.81 -2.57
N GLY A 94 -5.49 2.04 -2.00
CA GLY A 94 -5.21 3.20 -1.14
C GLY A 94 -5.19 4.53 -1.88
N ARG A 95 -5.12 4.53 -3.23
CA ARG A 95 -5.08 5.74 -4.07
C ARG A 95 -6.40 6.01 -4.80
N ILE A 96 -7.32 5.03 -4.86
CA ILE A 96 -8.61 5.18 -5.54
C ILE A 96 -9.53 6.17 -4.78
N LYS A 97 -10.09 7.12 -5.54
CA LYS A 97 -11.13 8.07 -5.10
C LYS A 97 -12.52 7.64 -5.60
N LYS A 98 -13.58 8.22 -5.03
CA LYS A 98 -14.96 7.99 -5.48
C LYS A 98 -15.15 8.63 -6.86
N ASN A 99 -15.65 7.86 -7.83
CA ASN A 99 -15.79 8.20 -9.26
C ASN A 99 -14.44 8.47 -9.96
N ILE A 100 -13.70 7.40 -10.23
CA ILE A 100 -12.41 7.46 -10.92
C ILE A 100 -12.60 7.26 -12.43
N SER A 101 -11.92 8.08 -13.25
CA SER A 101 -11.85 7.89 -14.70
C SER A 101 -10.79 6.85 -15.07
N ALA A 102 -10.88 6.25 -16.27
CA ALA A 102 -9.84 5.36 -16.79
C ALA A 102 -8.47 6.05 -16.83
N HIS A 103 -8.43 7.35 -17.17
CA HIS A 103 -7.22 8.16 -17.14
C HIS A 103 -6.60 8.26 -15.73
N ASP A 104 -7.43 8.55 -14.73
CA ASP A 104 -6.99 8.63 -13.34
C ASP A 104 -6.46 7.28 -12.85
N LEU A 105 -7.11 6.17 -13.24
CA LEU A 105 -6.65 4.82 -12.90
C LEU A 105 -5.27 4.53 -13.50
N VAL A 106 -5.05 4.87 -14.77
CA VAL A 106 -3.75 4.73 -15.44
C VAL A 106 -2.68 5.56 -14.71
N SER A 107 -3.01 6.80 -14.32
CA SER A 107 -2.07 7.65 -13.56
C SER A 107 -1.64 6.99 -12.25
N ILE A 108 -2.56 6.34 -11.53
CA ILE A 108 -2.28 5.62 -10.28
C ILE A 108 -1.37 4.43 -10.57
N ILE A 109 -1.72 3.59 -11.55
CA ILE A 109 -0.98 2.37 -11.91
C ILE A 109 0.46 2.73 -12.30
N CYS A 110 0.66 3.78 -13.10
CA CYS A 110 1.98 4.22 -13.55
C CYS A 110 2.91 4.68 -12.41
N HIS A 111 2.37 4.97 -11.23
CA HIS A 111 3.14 5.33 -10.04
C HIS A 111 3.30 4.18 -9.03
N THR A 112 2.84 2.97 -9.37
CA THR A 112 3.05 1.77 -8.56
C THR A 112 4.28 1.00 -9.03
N ASN A 113 4.93 0.26 -8.14
CA ASN A 113 6.09 -0.56 -8.49
C ASN A 113 5.74 -1.62 -9.56
N GLY A 114 4.56 -2.24 -9.46
CA GLY A 114 4.08 -3.23 -10.44
C GLY A 114 3.85 -2.59 -11.82
N GLY A 115 3.16 -1.45 -11.87
CA GLY A 115 2.94 -0.73 -13.12
C GLY A 115 4.23 -0.22 -13.77
N LEU A 116 5.20 0.26 -12.99
CA LEU A 116 6.52 0.65 -13.50
C LEU A 116 7.31 -0.56 -14.03
N PHE A 117 7.27 -1.70 -13.34
CA PHE A 117 7.95 -2.91 -13.78
C PHE A 117 7.36 -3.43 -15.10
N PHE A 118 6.03 -3.50 -15.21
CA PHE A 118 5.36 -3.92 -16.44
C PHE A 118 5.53 -2.90 -17.56
N GLY A 119 5.42 -1.61 -17.25
CA GLY A 119 5.70 -0.53 -18.20
C GLY A 119 7.10 -0.66 -18.81
N ALA A 120 8.13 -0.85 -17.98
CA ALA A 120 9.49 -1.08 -18.44
C ALA A 120 9.62 -2.36 -19.28
N ARG A 121 8.95 -3.45 -18.88
CA ARG A 121 8.99 -4.73 -19.59
C ARG A 121 8.36 -4.68 -20.98
N PHE A 122 7.30 -3.91 -21.16
CA PHE A 122 6.56 -3.79 -22.42
C PHE A 122 6.90 -2.53 -23.22
N GLY A 123 7.85 -1.70 -22.75
CA GLY A 123 8.19 -0.43 -23.41
C GLY A 123 7.09 0.62 -23.32
N LEU A 124 6.17 0.48 -22.35
CA LEU A 124 5.05 1.39 -22.12
C LEU A 124 5.44 2.37 -21.01
N THR A 125 5.78 3.59 -21.41
CA THR A 125 6.06 4.67 -20.45
C THR A 125 4.76 5.23 -19.85
N PRO A 126 4.82 5.81 -18.64
CA PRO A 126 3.68 6.51 -18.05
C PRO A 126 3.04 7.53 -19.00
N ASN A 127 3.87 8.28 -19.73
CA ASN A 127 3.42 9.31 -20.67
C ASN A 127 2.65 8.71 -21.86
N THR A 128 3.11 7.58 -22.39
CA THR A 128 2.43 6.88 -23.49
C THR A 128 1.10 6.27 -23.06
N LEU A 129 1.01 5.74 -21.83
CA LEU A 129 -0.24 5.21 -21.31
C LEU A 129 -1.24 6.33 -21.01
N GLN A 130 -0.77 7.45 -20.48
CA GLN A 130 -1.59 8.63 -20.24
C GLN A 130 -2.15 9.20 -21.55
N SER A 131 -1.33 9.38 -22.58
CA SER A 131 -1.80 9.89 -23.87
C SER A 131 -2.76 8.94 -24.60
N MET A 132 -2.63 7.63 -24.41
CA MET A 132 -3.60 6.64 -24.92
C MET A 132 -4.95 6.69 -24.20
N SER A 133 -4.94 7.08 -22.93
CA SER A 133 -6.16 7.23 -22.11
C SER A 133 -6.82 8.61 -22.25
N GLU A 134 -6.11 9.59 -22.80
CA GLU A 134 -6.65 10.93 -23.05
C GLU A 134 -7.69 10.89 -24.19
N GLY A 135 -8.89 11.39 -23.93
CA GLY A 135 -9.95 11.51 -24.93
C GLY A 135 -10.73 10.22 -25.23
N VAL A 136 -10.44 9.11 -24.54
CA VAL A 136 -11.19 7.87 -24.68
C VAL A 136 -12.16 7.71 -23.50
N ASP A 137 -13.46 7.68 -23.79
CA ASP A 137 -14.51 7.38 -22.79
C ASP A 137 -14.58 5.85 -22.58
N ILE A 138 -13.54 5.31 -21.93
CA ILE A 138 -13.48 3.89 -21.59
C ILE A 138 -14.34 3.67 -20.34
N ASP A 139 -15.38 2.84 -20.47
CA ASP A 139 -16.13 2.37 -19.31
C ASP A 139 -15.20 1.58 -18.38
N ILE A 140 -14.95 2.15 -17.19
CA ILE A 140 -14.05 1.58 -16.20
C ILE A 140 -14.51 0.19 -15.72
N ASN A 141 -15.80 -0.10 -15.82
CA ASN A 141 -16.34 -1.41 -15.48
C ASN A 141 -15.78 -2.51 -16.39
N ARG A 142 -15.51 -2.20 -17.67
CA ARG A 142 -14.88 -3.15 -18.59
C ARG A 142 -13.44 -3.46 -18.20
N ILE A 143 -12.69 -2.45 -17.75
CA ILE A 143 -11.31 -2.64 -17.25
C ILE A 143 -11.33 -3.58 -16.04
N TRP A 144 -12.27 -3.37 -15.13
CA TRP A 144 -12.43 -4.20 -13.94
C TRP A 144 -12.87 -5.64 -14.22
N GLN A 145 -13.77 -5.84 -15.19
CA GLN A 145 -14.14 -7.17 -15.66
C GLN A 145 -12.91 -7.90 -16.21
N GLN A 146 -12.18 -7.25 -17.11
CA GLN A 146 -11.01 -7.86 -17.74
C GLN A 146 -9.89 -8.17 -16.72
N ALA A 147 -9.70 -7.30 -15.72
CA ALA A 147 -8.78 -7.57 -14.61
C ALA A 147 -9.21 -8.79 -13.78
N SER A 148 -10.52 -8.99 -13.60
CA SER A 148 -11.07 -10.15 -12.89
C SER A 148 -10.87 -11.44 -13.68
N ASP A 149 -11.08 -11.41 -15.00
CA ASP A 149 -10.86 -12.54 -15.89
C ASP A 149 -9.38 -13.00 -15.90
N VAL A 150 -8.45 -12.04 -15.93
CA VAL A 150 -7.01 -12.31 -15.84
C VAL A 150 -6.67 -12.93 -14.49
N LYS A 151 -7.23 -12.41 -13.38
CA LYS A 151 -7.03 -12.97 -12.05
C LYS A 151 -7.44 -14.43 -11.97
N GLU A 152 -8.63 -14.77 -12.50
CA GLU A 152 -9.14 -16.14 -12.50
C GLU A 152 -8.29 -17.06 -13.39
N SER A 153 -7.91 -16.58 -14.58
CA SER A 153 -7.07 -17.32 -15.53
C SER A 153 -5.68 -17.63 -14.97
N CYS A 154 -5.08 -16.66 -14.27
CA CYS A 154 -3.76 -16.78 -13.66
C CYS A 154 -3.79 -17.34 -12.22
N ARG A 155 -4.98 -17.66 -11.67
CA ARG A 155 -5.18 -18.12 -10.29
C ARG A 155 -4.52 -17.21 -9.24
N LEU A 156 -4.61 -15.90 -9.44
CA LEU A 156 -4.03 -14.91 -8.53
C LEU A 156 -4.95 -14.68 -7.31
N GLU A 157 -4.35 -14.47 -6.14
CA GLU A 157 -5.12 -14.11 -4.93
C GLU A 157 -5.59 -12.65 -4.94
N GLN A 158 -4.89 -11.77 -5.68
CA GLN A 158 -5.15 -10.33 -5.75
C GLN A 158 -5.06 -9.82 -7.20
N ILE A 159 -5.74 -8.71 -7.48
CA ILE A 159 -5.57 -7.94 -8.72
C ILE A 159 -4.42 -6.97 -8.49
N THR A 160 -3.30 -7.23 -9.18
CA THR A 160 -2.09 -6.42 -9.15
C THR A 160 -2.01 -5.51 -10.40
N PRO A 161 -1.32 -4.36 -10.33
CA PRO A 161 -1.07 -3.46 -11.45
C PRO A 161 -0.03 -4.00 -12.46
N GLY A 162 0.53 -5.18 -12.19
CA GLY A 162 1.44 -5.94 -13.03
C GLY A 162 1.05 -7.41 -13.01
#